data_AF-A0A3G9GGD8-F1
#
_entry.id   AF-A0A3G9GGD8-F1
#
_cell.length_a   1.000
_cell.length_b   1.000
_cell.length_c   1.000
_cell.angle_alpha   90.00
_cell.angle_beta   90.00
_cell.angle_gamma   90.00
#
_symmetry.space_group_name_H-M   'P 1'
#
loop_
_entity.id
_entity.type
_entity.pdbx_description
1 polymer ?
#
loop_
_entity_poly.entity_id
_entity_poly.type
_entity_poly.pdbx_seq_one_letter_code
_entity_poly.pdbx_strand_id
1 'polypeptide(L)'
;MRIEKPTPIGDHVITIRELTVADIRALLVESMQQHGDVGLIPAQADLVLNATLLPDLRLDELRAMAPMEPELLDSLADSELQTLRDKCRELNPLFFGMKARLEQAQAKAEMIALAQLNS
;
A
#
# COMPACT_ATOMS: atom_id res chain seq x y z
N MET A 1 2.28 12.28 13.09
CA MET A 1 2.39 13.75 12.89
C MET A 1 2.51 13.99 11.40
N ARG A 2 1.54 14.66 10.76
CA ARG A 2 1.52 14.85 9.30
C ARG A 2 2.60 15.84 8.89
N ILE A 3 3.42 15.49 7.91
CA ILE A 3 4.45 16.39 7.37
C ILE A 3 3.84 17.28 6.29
N GLU A 4 4.06 18.59 6.41
CA GLU A 4 3.70 19.58 5.40
C GLU A 4 4.95 20.35 4.98
N LYS A 5 5.18 20.45 3.66
CA LYS A 5 6.36 21.09 3.11
C LYS A 5 5.98 22.09 2.01
N PRO A 6 6.15 23.40 2.23
CA PRO A 6 6.05 24.37 1.16
C PRO A 6 7.19 24.14 0.17
N THR A 7 6.85 23.89 -1.09
CA THR A 7 7.80 23.55 -2.15
C THR A 7 7.63 24.56 -3.28
N PRO A 8 8.66 25.35 -3.61
CA PRO A 8 8.60 26.24 -4.77
C PRO A 8 8.66 25.43 -6.07
N ILE A 9 7.69 25.66 -6.96
CA ILE A 9 7.60 25.07 -8.30
C ILE A 9 7.47 26.22 -9.30
N GLY A 10 8.58 26.58 -9.94
CA GLY A 10 8.66 27.79 -10.78
C GLY A 10 8.41 29.04 -9.94
N ASP A 11 7.42 29.84 -10.35
CA ASP A 11 7.01 31.07 -9.65
C ASP A 11 5.95 30.84 -8.55
N HIS A 12 5.51 29.60 -8.33
CA HIS A 12 4.47 29.26 -7.37
C HIS A 12 5.05 28.53 -6.16
N VAL A 13 4.53 28.82 -4.97
CA VAL A 13 4.82 28.00 -3.77
C VAL A 13 3.62 27.10 -3.52
N ILE A 14 3.83 25.79 -3.64
CA ILE A 14 2.80 24.77 -3.44
C ILE A 14 3.11 24.01 -2.15
N THR A 15 2.15 23.95 -1.23
CA THR A 15 2.29 23.14 -0.01
C THR A 15 1.97 21.69 -0.32
N ILE A 16 2.98 20.82 -0.22
CA ILE A 16 2.80 19.38 -0.33
C ILE A 16 2.52 18.85 1.09
N ARG A 17 1.41 18.13 1.24
CA ARG A 17 1.05 17.45 2.48
C ARG A 17 1.21 15.95 2.32
N GLU A 18 1.66 15.31 3.38
CA GLU A 18 1.64 13.86 3.49
C GLU A 18 0.19 13.37 3.62
N LEU A 19 -0.11 12.23 2.99
CA LEU A 19 -1.42 11.59 3.05
C LEU A 19 -1.43 10.55 4.16
N THR A 20 -2.54 10.44 4.89
CA THR A 20 -2.77 9.29 5.77
C THR A 20 -3.44 8.14 5.04
N VAL A 21 -3.47 6.96 5.65
CA VAL A 21 -4.19 5.80 5.12
C VAL A 21 -5.66 6.15 4.82
N ALA A 22 -6.32 6.92 5.68
CA ALA A 22 -7.67 7.45 5.42
C ALA A 22 -7.75 8.36 4.19
N ASP A 23 -6.78 9.26 4.00
CA ASP A 23 -6.75 10.14 2.83
C ASP A 23 -6.54 9.33 1.54
N ILE A 24 -5.67 8.32 1.56
CA ILE A 24 -5.44 7.41 0.43
C ILE A 24 -6.70 6.58 0.13
N ARG A 25 -7.37 6.07 1.16
CA ARG A 25 -8.65 5.35 1.02
C ARG A 25 -9.71 6.24 0.36
N ALA A 26 -9.84 7.49 0.80
CA ALA A 26 -10.79 8.45 0.23
C ALA A 26 -10.48 8.74 -1.24
N LEU A 27 -9.21 8.97 -1.60
CA LEU A 27 -8.78 9.19 -2.98
C LEU A 27 -9.05 7.97 -3.87
N LEU A 28 -8.87 6.74 -3.35
CA LEU A 28 -9.15 5.51 -4.09
C LEU A 28 -10.65 5.37 -4.37
N VAL A 29 -11.49 5.61 -3.36
CA VAL A 29 -12.96 5.59 -3.50
C VAL A 29 -13.40 6.66 -4.51
N GLU A 30 -12.88 7.88 -4.41
CA GLU A 30 -13.21 8.97 -5.34
C GLU A 30 -12.80 8.65 -6.77
N SER A 31 -11.58 8.15 -6.99
CA SER A 31 -11.09 7.73 -8.30
C SER A 31 -11.97 6.63 -8.92
N MET A 32 -12.32 5.60 -8.13
CA MET A 32 -13.18 4.51 -8.60
C MET A 32 -14.60 4.97 -8.93
N GLN A 33 -15.14 5.96 -8.20
CA GLN A 33 -16.45 6.55 -8.48
C GLN A 33 -16.46 7.40 -9.76
N GLN A 34 -15.40 8.18 -10.01
CA GLN A 34 -15.28 9.04 -11.20
C GLN A 34 -15.12 8.25 -12.51
N HIS A 35 -14.51 7.06 -12.45
CA HIS A 35 -14.32 6.21 -13.63
C HIS A 35 -15.55 5.37 -14.03
N GLY A 36 -16.71 5.58 -13.39
CA GLY A 36 -17.99 5.03 -13.86
C GLY A 36 -18.20 3.54 -13.58
N ASP A 37 -17.40 2.93 -12.71
CA ASP A 37 -17.67 1.59 -12.19
C ASP A 37 -18.76 1.67 -11.10
N VAL A 38 -20.02 1.76 -11.54
CA VAL A 38 -21.23 1.92 -10.70
C VAL A 38 -21.56 0.68 -9.84
N GLY A 39 -20.57 -0.17 -9.53
CA GLY A 39 -20.76 -1.42 -8.78
C GLY A 39 -19.79 -1.65 -7.62
N LEU A 40 -18.80 -0.78 -7.43
CA LEU A 40 -17.77 -0.99 -6.41
C LEU A 40 -18.19 -0.44 -5.04
N ILE A 41 -18.62 -1.37 -4.18
CA ILE A 41 -18.95 -1.15 -2.76
C ILE A 41 -17.68 -0.68 -2.02
N PRO A 42 -17.74 0.21 -1.02
CA PRO A 42 -16.58 0.63 -0.21
C PRO A 42 -15.65 -0.50 0.25
N ALA A 43 -16.20 -1.69 0.51
CA ALA A 43 -15.45 -2.89 0.86
C ALA A 43 -14.41 -3.34 -0.20
N GLN A 44 -14.61 -3.02 -1.48
CA GLN A 44 -13.66 -3.37 -2.55
C GLN A 44 -12.49 -2.38 -2.62
N ALA A 45 -12.72 -1.09 -2.35
CA ALA A 45 -11.65 -0.12 -2.18
C ALA A 45 -10.74 -0.51 -1.00
N ASP A 46 -11.34 -0.99 0.10
CA ASP A 46 -10.60 -1.50 1.25
C ASP A 46 -9.76 -2.75 0.90
N LEU A 47 -10.30 -3.66 0.09
CA LEU A 47 -9.57 -4.85 -0.36
C LEU A 47 -8.35 -4.48 -1.21
N VAL A 48 -8.53 -3.53 -2.15
CA VAL A 48 -7.44 -3.02 -2.98
C VAL A 48 -6.40 -2.34 -2.11
N LEU A 49 -6.80 -1.41 -1.24
CA LEU A 49 -5.91 -0.72 -0.31
C LEU A 49 -5.12 -1.72 0.54
N ASN A 50 -5.78 -2.75 1.08
CA ASN A 50 -5.12 -3.79 1.87
C ASN A 50 -4.03 -4.53 1.11
N ALA A 51 -4.18 -4.70 -0.21
CA ALA A 51 -3.24 -5.44 -1.05
C ALA A 51 -2.17 -4.54 -1.69
N THR A 52 -2.45 -3.27 -1.94
CA THR A 52 -1.60 -2.40 -2.78
C THR A 52 -0.94 -1.24 -2.04
N LEU A 53 -1.38 -0.90 -0.83
CA LEU A 53 -0.85 0.25 -0.11
C LEU A 53 0.64 0.09 0.21
N LEU A 54 1.06 -1.13 0.56
CA LEU A 54 2.44 -1.46 0.86
C LEU A 54 2.95 -2.44 -0.21
N PRO A 55 4.13 -2.18 -0.81
CA PRO A 55 4.60 -2.95 -1.96
C PRO A 55 4.99 -4.39 -1.61
N ASP A 56 5.43 -4.61 -0.37
CA ASP A 56 6.04 -5.87 0.09
C ASP A 56 5.26 -6.52 1.23
N LEU A 57 4.15 -5.93 1.67
CA LEU A 57 3.36 -6.38 2.81
C LEU A 57 1.89 -6.00 2.60
N ARG A 58 0.95 -6.83 3.03
CA ARG A 58 -0.47 -6.47 3.02
C ARG A 58 -0.87 -5.85 4.37
N LEU A 59 -1.89 -4.99 4.40
CA LEU A 59 -2.33 -4.36 5.66
C LEU A 59 -2.86 -5.36 6.69
N ASP A 60 -3.45 -6.47 6.26
CA ASP A 60 -3.87 -7.56 7.15
C ASP A 60 -2.68 -8.29 7.76
N GLU A 61 -1.63 -8.55 6.97
CA GLU A 61 -0.35 -9.10 7.45
C GLU A 61 0.33 -8.16 8.45
N LEU A 62 0.30 -6.85 8.17
CA LEU A 62 0.79 -5.82 9.09
C LEU A 62 0.03 -5.86 10.42
N ARG A 63 -1.30 -5.92 10.38
CA ARG A 63 -2.14 -6.01 11.59
C ARG A 63 -1.95 -7.32 12.36
N ALA A 64 -1.58 -8.40 11.68
CA ALA A 64 -1.24 -9.66 12.34
C ALA A 64 0.08 -9.58 13.11
N MET A 65 1.06 -8.80 12.63
CA MET A 65 2.36 -8.59 13.30
C MET A 65 2.30 -7.48 14.36
N ALA A 66 1.53 -6.44 14.09
CA ALA A 66 1.35 -5.27 14.95
C ALA A 66 -0.16 -5.05 15.14
N PRO A 67 -0.78 -5.71 16.14
CA PRO A 67 -2.20 -5.54 16.41
C PRO A 67 -2.45 -4.08 16.83
N MET A 68 -3.33 -3.41 16.09
CA MET A 68 -3.74 -2.02 16.33
C MET A 68 -5.20 -1.81 15.95
N GLU A 69 -5.78 -0.78 16.57
CA GLU A 69 -7.14 -0.34 16.26
C GLU A 69 -7.22 0.22 14.83
N PRO A 70 -8.33 -0.01 14.10
CA PRO A 70 -8.53 0.50 12.74
C PRO A 70 -8.37 2.03 12.64
N GLU A 71 -8.87 2.77 13.63
CA GLU A 71 -8.82 4.23 13.67
C GLU A 71 -7.37 4.72 13.78
N LEU A 72 -6.53 3.98 14.50
CA LEU A 72 -5.11 4.30 14.59
C LEU A 72 -4.45 4.12 13.23
N LEU A 73 -4.68 2.98 12.55
CA LEU A 73 -4.15 2.70 11.22
C LEU A 73 -4.54 3.77 10.20
N ASP A 74 -5.81 4.17 10.20
CA ASP A 74 -6.35 5.21 9.31
C ASP A 74 -5.73 6.59 9.55
N SER A 75 -5.30 6.86 10.78
CA SER A 75 -4.63 8.10 11.17
C SER A 75 -3.14 8.14 10.84
N LEU A 76 -2.52 6.97 10.59
CA LEU A 76 -1.07 6.89 10.30
C LEU A 76 -0.77 7.58 8.97
N ALA A 77 0.26 8.43 9.00
CA ALA A 77 0.84 9.01 7.80
C ALA A 77 1.76 7.99 7.09
N ASP A 78 2.05 8.24 5.82
CA ASP A 78 2.90 7.36 5.00
C ASP A 78 4.26 7.06 5.66
N SER A 79 4.95 8.06 6.20
CA SER A 79 6.22 7.91 6.91
C SER A 79 6.13 7.06 8.20
N GLU A 80 5.01 7.16 8.92
CA GLU A 80 4.74 6.37 10.11
C GLU A 80 4.48 4.90 9.73
N LEU A 81 3.75 4.68 8.64
CA LEU A 81 3.49 3.36 8.07
C LEU A 81 4.79 2.69 7.58
N GLN A 82 5.67 3.45 6.91
CA GLN A 82 6.99 2.98 6.49
C GLN A 82 7.85 2.59 7.69
N THR A 83 7.88 3.41 8.73
CA THR A 83 8.62 3.12 9.97
C THR A 83 8.11 1.85 10.64
N LEU A 84 6.80 1.66 10.70
CA LEU A 84 6.18 0.47 11.25
C LEU A 84 6.56 -0.78 10.43
N ARG A 85 6.46 -0.70 9.10
CA ARG A 85 6.85 -1.77 8.19
C ARG A 85 8.30 -2.20 8.43
N ASP A 86 9.21 -1.24 8.51
CA ASP A 86 10.64 -1.54 8.64
C ASP A 86 10.92 -2.25 9.98
N LYS A 87 10.27 -1.84 11.08
CA LYS A 87 10.31 -2.57 12.35
C LYS A 87 9.71 -3.97 12.27
N CYS A 88 8.58 -4.13 11.56
CA CYS A 88 8.00 -5.46 11.33
C CYS A 88 8.96 -6.37 10.57
N ARG A 89 9.71 -5.83 9.59
CA ARG A 89 10.74 -6.56 8.85
C ARG A 89 11.92 -6.95 9.72
N GLU A 90 12.38 -6.07 10.58
CA GLU A 90 13.45 -6.36 11.55
C GLU A 90 13.08 -7.50 12.51
N LEU A 91 11.83 -7.52 12.98
CA LEU A 91 11.35 -8.54 13.92
C LEU A 91 10.96 -9.86 13.25
N ASN A 92 10.51 -9.83 11.99
CA ASN A 92 9.99 -11.01 11.28
C ASN A 92 10.76 -11.34 10.00
N PRO A 93 12.11 -11.42 10.00
CA PRO A 93 12.90 -11.58 8.79
C PRO A 93 12.58 -12.87 8.03
N LEU A 94 12.15 -13.93 8.73
CA LEU A 94 11.74 -15.19 8.12
C LEU A 94 10.48 -15.04 7.27
N PHE A 95 9.49 -14.27 7.72
CA PHE A 95 8.26 -14.02 6.97
C PHE A 95 8.55 -13.26 5.68
N PHE A 96 9.27 -12.14 5.78
CA PHE A 96 9.64 -11.33 4.61
C PHE A 96 10.55 -12.11 3.65
N GLY A 97 11.47 -12.92 4.18
CA GLY A 97 12.30 -13.81 3.36
C GLY A 97 11.50 -14.91 2.66
N MET A 98 10.47 -15.47 3.30
CA MET A 98 9.56 -16.44 2.67
C MET A 98 8.77 -15.76 1.53
N LYS A 99 8.20 -14.58 1.79
CA LYS A 99 7.39 -13.82 0.83
C LYS A 99 8.19 -13.42 -0.41
N ALA A 100 9.41 -12.90 -0.23
CA ALA A 100 10.30 -12.56 -1.34
C ALA A 100 10.65 -13.79 -2.22
N ARG A 101 10.84 -14.97 -1.62
CA ARG A 101 11.09 -16.22 -2.38
C ARG A 101 9.85 -16.67 -3.14
N LEU A 102 8.66 -16.49 -2.55
CA LEU A 102 7.39 -16.83 -3.20
C LEU A 102 7.15 -15.94 -4.42
N GLU A 103 7.36 -14.62 -4.28
CA GLU A 103 7.24 -13.65 -5.38
C GLU A 103 8.21 -13.98 -6.52
N GLN A 104 9.46 -14.35 -6.21
CA GLN A 104 10.44 -14.80 -7.21
C GLN A 104 10.01 -16.09 -7.91
N ALA A 105 9.45 -17.06 -7.17
CA ALA A 105 8.96 -18.31 -7.75
C ALA A 105 7.78 -18.05 -8.70
N GLN A 106 6.88 -17.13 -8.33
CA GLN A 106 5.73 -16.75 -9.15
C GLN A 106 6.17 -16.06 -10.45
N ALA A 107 7.06 -15.06 -10.37
CA ALA A 107 7.60 -14.39 -11.55
C ALA A 107 8.29 -15.38 -12.52
N LYS A 108 9.03 -16.36 -11.97
CA LYS A 108 9.67 -17.41 -12.77
C LYS A 108 8.64 -18.33 -13.44
N ALA A 109 7.58 -18.69 -12.75
CA ALA A 109 6.50 -19.52 -13.31
C ALA A 109 5.79 -18.81 -14.47
N GLU A 110 5.52 -17.51 -14.32
CA GLU A 110 4.90 -16.68 -15.36
C GLU A 110 5.79 -16.57 -16.61
N MET A 111 7.11 -16.35 -16.43
CA MET A 111 8.06 -16.35 -17.54
C MET A 111 8.09 -17.67 -18.31
N ILE A 112 8.04 -18.81 -17.60
CA ILE A 112 8.00 -20.14 -18.22
C ILE A 112 6.69 -20.33 -19.00
N ALA A 113 5.55 -19.94 -18.42
CA ALA A 113 4.26 -20.03 -19.07
C ALA A 113 4.18 -19.17 -20.35
N LEU A 114 4.71 -17.95 -20.32
CA LEU A 114 4.79 -17.06 -21.49
C LEU A 114 5.71 -17.60 -22.58
N ALA A 115 6.83 -18.23 -22.20
CA ALA A 115 7.72 -18.89 -23.16
C ALA A 115 7.05 -20.09 -23.85
N GLN A 116 6.21 -20.84 -23.14
CA GLN A 116 5.46 -21.98 -23.67
C GLN A 116 4.29 -21.58 -24.58
N LEU A 117 3.70 -20.39 -24.39
CA LEU A 117 2.61 -19.87 -25.22
C LEU A 117 3.07 -19.27 -26.56
N ASN A 118 4.33 -18.83 -26.64
CA ASN A 118 4.94 -18.24 -27.84
C ASN A 118 5.83 -19.22 -28.63
N SER A 119 5.84 -20.51 -28.25
CA SER A 119 6.57 -21.61 -28.92
C SER A 119 5.60 -22.51 -29.67
#